data_AF-A0A3P6D264-F1
#
_entry.id   AF-A0A3P6D264-F1
#
_cell.length_a   1.000
_cell.length_b   1.000
_cell.length_c   1.000
_cell.angle_alpha   90.00
_cell.angle_beta   90.00
_cell.angle_gamma   90.00
#
_symmetry.space_group_name_H-M   'P 1'
#
loop_
_entity.id
_entity.type
_entity.pdbx_description
1 polymer ?
#
loop_
_entity_poly.entity_id
_entity_poly.type
_entity_poly.pdbx_seq_one_letter_code
_entity_poly.pdbx_strand_id
1 'polypeptide(L)'
;MKIKDVFRDGAWRFHRCRDPFLCSMIAEIEASNICLTDGRDVVLWKRGVDDYVSKFVSSDTWNQIRQLRDRVNWSKLVWFSQGIPRYAFITWLTIRDRLSTGHRTSIWGQPQCCIFCGEPDETRDHLFLLVPIPL
;
A
#
# COMPACT_ATOMS: atom_id res chain seq x y z
N MET A 1 -21.31 -10.13 -12.40
CA MET A 1 -21.92 -11.40 -11.97
C MET A 1 -23.00 -11.05 -10.96
N LYS A 2 -24.28 -11.30 -11.24
CA LYS A 2 -25.36 -10.99 -10.29
C LYS A 2 -25.60 -12.19 -9.38
N ILE A 3 -26.03 -11.96 -8.14
CA ILE A 3 -26.30 -13.05 -7.18
C ILE A 3 -27.36 -14.01 -7.76
N LYS A 4 -28.40 -13.46 -8.41
CA LYS A 4 -29.46 -14.25 -9.08
C LYS A 4 -28.97 -15.15 -10.23
N ASP A 5 -27.79 -14.89 -10.79
CA ASP A 5 -27.24 -15.74 -11.86
C ASP A 5 -26.64 -17.03 -11.27
N VAL A 6 -26.17 -16.95 -10.02
CA VAL A 6 -25.41 -17.98 -9.29
C VAL A 6 -26.29 -18.72 -8.26
N PHE A 7 -27.24 -18.04 -7.63
CA PHE A 7 -28.21 -18.64 -6.70
C PHE A 7 -29.51 -18.93 -7.44
N ARG A 8 -29.81 -20.21 -7.69
CA ARG A 8 -31.00 -20.67 -8.43
C ARG A 8 -31.72 -21.76 -7.66
N ASP A 9 -33.05 -21.66 -7.61
CA ASP A 9 -33.92 -22.68 -6.99
C ASP A 9 -33.55 -22.99 -5.53
N GLY A 10 -33.08 -22.00 -4.77
CA GLY A 10 -32.66 -22.17 -3.38
C GLY A 10 -31.26 -22.77 -3.20
N ALA A 11 -30.49 -22.95 -4.27
CA ALA A 11 -29.14 -23.51 -4.22
C ALA A 11 -28.11 -22.61 -4.91
N TRP A 12 -26.92 -22.53 -4.30
CA TRP A 12 -25.75 -21.88 -4.91
C TRP A 12 -25.15 -22.77 -6.01
N ARG A 13 -24.78 -22.15 -7.14
CA ARG A 13 -24.15 -22.81 -8.29
C ARG A 13 -22.85 -22.09 -8.67
N PHE A 14 -21.81 -22.26 -7.85
CA PHE A 14 -20.47 -21.74 -8.16
C PHE A 14 -19.76 -22.58 -9.22
N HIS A 15 -18.84 -21.96 -9.97
CA HIS A 15 -17.92 -22.70 -10.82
C HIS A 15 -16.95 -23.48 -9.93
N ARG A 16 -16.66 -24.74 -10.30
CA ARG A 16 -15.72 -25.55 -9.53
C ARG A 16 -14.34 -24.88 -9.48
N CYS A 17 -13.87 -24.58 -8.28
CA CYS A 17 -12.52 -24.11 -8.03
C CYS A 17 -11.69 -25.24 -7.39
N ARG A 18 -10.38 -25.23 -7.59
CA ARG A 18 -9.43 -26.13 -6.92
C ARG A 18 -8.54 -25.42 -5.90
N ASP A 19 -8.62 -24.10 -5.85
CA ASP A 19 -7.88 -23.30 -4.88
C ASP A 19 -8.46 -23.49 -3.48
N PRO A 20 -7.67 -23.92 -2.47
CA PRO A 20 -8.18 -24.23 -1.15
C PRO A 20 -8.85 -23.04 -0.44
N PHE A 21 -8.33 -21.84 -0.63
CA PHE A 21 -8.87 -20.62 -0.03
C PHE A 21 -10.21 -20.24 -0.65
N LEU A 22 -10.32 -20.34 -1.98
CA LEU A 22 -11.60 -20.11 -2.66
C LEU A 22 -12.64 -21.18 -2.29
N CYS A 23 -12.22 -22.44 -2.13
CA CYS A 23 -13.12 -23.51 -1.67
C CYS A 23 -13.65 -23.26 -0.25
N SER A 24 -12.81 -22.83 0.70
CA SER A 24 -13.27 -22.53 2.06
C SER A 24 -14.24 -21.34 2.08
N MET A 25 -13.93 -20.29 1.32
CA MET A 25 -14.81 -19.13 1.19
C MET A 25 -16.15 -19.50 0.53
N ILE A 26 -16.16 -20.35 -0.50
CA ILE A 26 -17.41 -20.83 -1.13
C ILE A 26 -18.26 -21.59 -0.11
N ALA A 27 -17.66 -22.48 0.70
CA ALA A 27 -18.39 -23.24 1.70
C ALA A 27 -19.07 -22.34 2.75
N GLU A 28 -18.41 -21.25 3.18
CA GLU A 28 -19.00 -20.25 4.08
C GLU A 28 -20.20 -19.52 3.44
N ILE A 29 -20.09 -19.18 2.16
CA ILE A 29 -21.18 -18.55 1.41
C ILE A 29 -22.36 -19.53 1.25
N GLU A 30 -22.08 -20.79 0.97
CA GLU A 30 -23.10 -21.84 0.83
C GLU A 30 -23.83 -22.12 2.15
N ALA A 31 -23.15 -22.00 3.28
CA ALA A 31 -23.74 -22.12 4.62
C ALA A 31 -24.60 -20.89 5.01
N SER A 32 -24.43 -19.77 4.32
CA SER A 32 -25.16 -18.53 4.62
C SER A 32 -26.57 -18.56 4.02
N ASN A 33 -27.58 -18.35 4.85
CA ASN A 33 -28.97 -18.32 4.41
C ASN A 33 -29.32 -16.92 3.86
N ILE A 34 -29.50 -16.79 2.54
CA ILE A 34 -29.81 -15.52 1.90
C ILE A 34 -31.26 -15.53 1.40
N CYS A 35 -32.02 -14.49 1.74
CA CYS A 35 -33.31 -14.21 1.13
C CYS A 35 -33.12 -13.22 -0.02
N LEU A 36 -33.37 -13.66 -1.26
CA LEU A 36 -33.36 -12.75 -2.40
C LEU A 36 -34.62 -11.88 -2.37
N THR A 37 -34.42 -10.57 -2.28
CA THR A 37 -35.47 -9.57 -2.53
C THR A 37 -35.51 -9.22 -4.01
N ASP A 38 -36.69 -8.89 -4.56
CA ASP A 38 -36.85 -8.40 -5.94
C ASP A 38 -36.34 -6.95 -6.15
N GLY A 39 -35.47 -6.48 -5.25
CA GLY A 39 -34.82 -5.19 -5.32
C GLY A 39 -33.74 -5.16 -6.41
N ARG A 40 -33.43 -3.96 -6.90
CA ARG A 40 -32.27 -3.77 -7.79
C ARG A 40 -30.97 -3.91 -6.99
N ASP A 41 -29.99 -4.60 -7.55
CA ASP A 41 -28.63 -4.64 -7.01
C ASP A 41 -28.07 -3.23 -6.86
N VAL A 42 -27.59 -2.89 -5.67
CA VAL A 42 -26.92 -1.62 -5.38
C VAL A 42 -25.48 -1.86 -5.00
N VAL A 43 -24.57 -1.05 -5.56
CA VAL A 43 -23.15 -1.07 -5.21
C VAL A 43 -22.95 -0.16 -4.00
N LEU A 44 -22.40 -0.73 -2.92
CA LEU A 44 -22.03 0.01 -1.73
C LEU A 44 -20.53 -0.12 -1.47
N TRP A 45 -19.94 0.95 -0.96
CA TRP A 45 -18.56 1.00 -0.53
C TRP A 45 -18.48 0.72 0.96
N LYS A 46 -17.66 -0.26 1.34
CA LYS A 46 -17.33 -0.50 2.74
C LYS A 46 -16.59 0.72 3.30
N ARG A 47 -17.02 1.21 4.45
CA ARG A 47 -16.40 2.31 5.22
C ARG A 47 -15.84 1.81 6.55
N GLY A 48 -16.45 0.79 7.15
CA GLY A 48 -16.06 0.19 8.43
C GLY A 48 -16.40 -1.30 8.50
N VAL A 49 -16.34 -1.92 9.68
CA VAL A 49 -16.58 -3.37 9.84
C VAL A 49 -17.93 -3.78 9.24
N ASP A 50 -18.99 -3.00 9.52
CA ASP A 50 -20.35 -3.21 9.04
C ASP A 50 -21.01 -1.92 8.50
N ASP A 51 -20.22 -0.92 8.11
CA ASP A 51 -20.71 0.34 7.55
C ASP A 51 -20.50 0.36 6.03
N TYR A 52 -21.58 0.58 5.28
CA TYR A 52 -21.61 0.54 3.82
C TYR A 52 -22.35 1.76 3.28
N VAL A 53 -21.71 2.49 2.36
CA VAL A 53 -22.22 3.77 1.84
C VAL A 53 -22.27 3.79 0.32
N SER A 54 -23.23 4.50 -0.25
CA SER A 54 -23.36 4.64 -1.71
C SER A 54 -22.28 5.53 -2.35
N LYS A 55 -21.62 6.39 -1.55
CA LYS A 55 -20.61 7.33 -2.03
C LYS A 55 -19.20 6.87 -1.68
N PHE A 56 -18.35 6.82 -2.70
CA PHE A 56 -16.92 6.57 -2.52
C PHE A 56 -16.22 7.73 -1.82
N VAL A 57 -15.38 7.41 -0.84
CA VAL A 57 -14.54 8.37 -0.13
C VAL A 57 -13.12 7.79 -0.05
N SER A 58 -12.18 8.40 -0.78
CA SER A 58 -10.82 7.88 -0.90
C SER A 58 -10.10 7.74 0.43
N SER A 59 -10.34 8.65 1.39
CA SER A 59 -9.71 8.58 2.73
C SER A 59 -10.16 7.35 3.52
N ASP A 60 -11.45 7.00 3.43
CA ASP A 60 -12.02 5.87 4.18
C ASP A 60 -11.52 4.55 3.59
N THR A 61 -11.49 4.45 2.26
CA THR A 61 -10.93 3.29 1.57
C THR A 61 -9.42 3.16 1.85
N TRP A 62 -8.68 4.27 1.82
CA TRP A 62 -7.25 4.26 2.15
C TRP A 62 -6.98 3.77 3.57
N ASN A 63 -7.80 4.19 4.54
CA ASN A 63 -7.69 3.74 5.93
C ASN A 63 -7.99 2.26 6.13
N GLN A 64 -8.86 1.67 5.30
CA GLN A 64 -9.17 0.24 5.36
C GLN A 64 -8.08 -0.64 4.73
N ILE A 65 -7.47 -0.19 3.63
CA ILE A 65 -6.47 -0.98 2.89
C ILE A 65 -5.08 -0.85 3.53
N ARG A 66 -4.75 0.32 4.10
CA ARG A 66 -3.44 0.54 4.68
C ARG A 66 -3.29 -0.20 6.00
N GLN A 67 -2.10 -0.74 6.23
CA GLN A 67 -1.68 -1.10 7.58
C GLN A 67 -1.40 0.19 8.35
N LEU A 68 -2.25 0.51 9.33
CA LEU A 68 -2.03 1.66 10.20
C LEU A 68 -0.74 1.43 11.00
N ARG A 69 0.20 2.37 10.88
CA ARG A 69 1.42 2.39 11.68
C ARG A 69 1.45 3.68 12.47
N ASP A 70 2.10 3.62 13.63
CA ASP A 70 2.27 4.80 14.46
C ASP A 70 3.05 5.89 13.73
N ARG A 71 2.68 7.13 14.03
CA ARG A 71 3.42 8.28 13.52
C ARG A 71 4.78 8.32 14.22
N VAL A 72 5.82 8.16 13.42
CA VAL A 72 7.21 8.31 13.86
C VAL A 72 7.52 9.76 14.23
N ASN A 73 8.31 9.97 15.29
CA ASN A 73 8.64 11.31 15.82
C ASN A 73 9.29 12.23 14.77
N TRP A 74 10.13 11.67 13.91
CA TRP A 74 10.80 12.41 12.85
C TRP A 74 9.87 12.86 11.71
N SER A 75 8.62 12.38 11.64
CA SER A 75 7.69 12.71 10.54
C SER A 75 7.44 14.22 10.41
N LYS A 76 7.42 14.95 11.53
CA LYS A 76 7.25 16.41 11.55
C LYS A 76 8.47 17.17 11.02
N LEU A 77 9.67 16.60 11.11
CA LEU A 77 10.88 17.19 10.54
C LEU A 77 10.85 17.14 9.01
N VAL A 78 10.20 16.12 8.45
CA VAL A 78 10.11 15.90 7.01
C VAL A 78 8.91 16.62 6.41
N TRP A 79 7.75 16.52 7.06
CA TRP A 79 6.47 16.97 6.53
C TRP A 79 5.93 18.16 7.35
N PHE A 80 6.43 19.37 7.08
CA PHE A 80 5.96 20.63 7.67
C PHE A 80 5.39 21.57 6.60
N SER A 81 4.50 22.48 7.00
CA SER A 81 3.66 23.29 6.08
C SER A 81 4.45 24.21 5.14
N GLN A 82 5.62 24.68 5.56
CA GLN A 82 6.49 25.55 4.77
C GLN A 82 7.60 24.77 4.04
N GLY A 83 7.57 23.43 4.09
CA GLY A 83 8.57 22.58 3.47
C GLY A 83 8.39 22.48 1.97
N ILE A 84 9.50 22.53 1.23
CA ILE A 84 9.49 22.31 -0.21
C ILE A 84 9.33 20.79 -0.45
N PRO A 85 8.29 20.33 -1.18
CA PRO A 85 7.99 18.91 -1.33
C PRO A 85 9.16 18.06 -1.85
N ARG A 86 9.98 18.62 -2.75
CA ARG A 86 11.17 17.96 -3.29
C ARG A 86 12.18 17.61 -2.20
N TYR A 87 12.48 18.56 -1.30
CA TYR A 87 13.43 18.32 -0.22
C TYR A 87 12.86 17.38 0.82
N ALA A 88 11.57 17.54 1.18
CA ALA A 88 10.88 16.59 2.07
C ALA A 88 10.97 15.14 1.55
N PHE A 89 10.77 14.94 0.24
CA PHE A 89 10.88 13.62 -0.38
C PHE A 89 12.31 13.05 -0.31
N ILE A 90 13.33 13.86 -0.61
CA ILE A 90 14.75 13.44 -0.53
C ILE A 90 15.11 13.11 0.92
N THR A 91 14.76 13.96 1.89
CA THR A 91 15.01 13.73 3.31
C THR A 91 14.30 12.47 3.82
N TRP A 92 13.05 12.23 3.39
CA TRP A 92 12.33 11.00 3.70
C TRP A 92 13.04 9.74 3.18
N LEU A 93 13.53 9.77 1.94
CA LEU A 93 14.31 8.68 1.37
C LEU A 93 15.63 8.48 2.14
N THR A 94 16.28 9.57 2.52
CA THR A 94 17.53 9.56 3.31
C THR A 94 17.30 8.86 4.65
N ILE A 95 16.30 9.29 5.43
CA ILE A 95 15.99 8.70 6.74
C ILE A 95 15.69 7.20 6.63
N ARG A 96 15.04 6.76 5.56
CA ARG A 96 14.74 5.34 5.33
C ARG A 96 15.86 4.54 4.66
N ASP A 97 17.00 5.16 4.40
CA ASP A 97 18.12 4.57 3.65
C ASP A 97 17.68 4.02 2.27
N ARG A 98 16.86 4.82 1.58
CA ARG A 98 16.27 4.46 0.29
C ARG A 98 16.69 5.36 -0.86
N LEU A 99 17.72 6.18 -0.67
CA LEU A 99 18.37 6.87 -1.78
C LEU A 99 19.14 5.88 -2.66
N SER A 100 19.14 6.12 -3.96
CA SER A 100 19.92 5.34 -4.92
C SER A 100 21.40 5.76 -4.87
N THR A 101 22.08 5.40 -3.78
CA THR A 101 23.52 5.66 -3.61
C THR A 101 24.34 4.53 -4.26
N GLY A 102 25.61 4.80 -4.58
CA GLY A 102 26.55 3.80 -5.12
C GLY A 102 26.60 2.49 -4.33
N HIS A 103 26.52 2.57 -2.99
CA HIS A 103 26.41 1.39 -2.13
C HIS A 103 25.22 0.48 -2.49
N ARG A 104 24.05 1.08 -2.73
CA ARG A 104 22.82 0.33 -3.05
C ARG A 104 22.80 -0.16 -4.50
N THR A 105 23.33 0.61 -5.44
CA THR A 105 23.44 0.16 -6.85
C THR A 105 24.51 -0.92 -7.01
N SER A 106 25.53 -0.97 -6.14
CA SER A 106 26.52 -2.04 -6.13
C SER A 106 25.90 -3.41 -5.85
N ILE A 107 24.85 -3.49 -5.03
CA ILE A 107 24.09 -4.74 -4.80
C ILE A 107 23.51 -5.30 -6.12
N TRP A 108 23.26 -4.42 -7.09
CA TRP A 108 22.69 -4.75 -8.40
C TRP A 108 23.79 -4.95 -9.46
N GLY A 109 25.07 -5.00 -9.05
CA GLY A 109 26.21 -5.14 -9.95
C GLY A 109 26.63 -3.85 -10.64
N GLN A 110 26.12 -2.68 -10.20
CA GLN A 110 26.49 -1.39 -10.75
C GLN A 110 27.18 -0.52 -9.67
N PRO A 111 28.46 -0.81 -9.35
CA PRO A 111 29.22 -0.01 -8.40
C PRO A 111 29.39 1.41 -8.97
N GLN A 112 29.17 2.42 -8.13
CA GLN A 112 29.37 3.83 -8.49
C GLN A 112 30.19 4.46 -7.36
N CYS A 113 31.28 5.14 -7.73
CA CYS A 113 32.01 5.98 -6.79
C CYS A 113 31.26 7.30 -6.57
N CYS A 114 31.50 7.93 -5.42
CA CYS A 114 30.95 9.24 -5.11
C CYS A 114 31.51 10.28 -6.09
N ILE A 115 30.63 10.94 -6.84
CA ILE A 115 31.04 11.97 -7.84
C ILE A 115 31.64 13.21 -7.16
N PHE A 116 31.30 13.45 -5.88
CA PHE A 116 31.75 14.64 -5.16
C PHE A 116 33.17 14.55 -4.61
N CYS A 117 33.65 13.36 -4.25
CA CYS A 117 34.97 13.20 -3.63
C CYS A 117 35.78 11.99 -4.13
N GLY A 118 35.22 11.18 -5.04
CA GLY A 118 35.89 10.02 -5.62
C GLY A 118 35.95 8.77 -4.74
N GLU A 119 35.37 8.79 -3.54
CA GLU A 119 35.31 7.61 -2.65
C GLU A 119 34.57 6.45 -3.33
N PRO A 120 35.08 5.20 -3.25
CA PRO A 120 34.53 4.06 -3.98
C PRO A 120 33.15 3.61 -3.47
N ASP A 121 32.82 3.91 -2.20
CA ASP A 121 31.55 3.53 -1.61
C ASP A 121 30.72 4.76 -1.22
N GLU A 122 29.85 5.18 -2.13
CA GLU A 122 28.88 6.25 -1.88
C GLU A 122 27.75 5.72 -0.98
N THR A 123 27.85 5.96 0.32
CA THR A 123 26.82 5.64 1.32
C THR A 123 25.95 6.86 1.64
N ARG A 124 24.80 6.64 2.28
CA ARG A 124 23.94 7.73 2.79
C ARG A 124 24.71 8.64 3.76
N ASP A 125 25.43 8.04 4.70
CA ASP A 125 26.14 8.79 5.74
C ASP A 125 27.32 9.55 5.13
N HIS A 126 27.96 8.99 4.11
CA HIS A 126 28.92 9.71 3.29
C HIS A 126 28.30 10.98 2.69
N LEU A 127 27.19 10.87 1.94
CA LEU A 127 26.56 12.01 1.28
C LEU A 127 25.98 13.09 2.21
N PHE A 128 25.41 12.70 3.36
CA PHE A 128 24.63 13.61 4.20
C PHE A 128 25.26 13.93 5.56
N LEU A 129 26.30 13.20 5.99
CA LEU A 129 26.89 13.34 7.32
C LEU A 129 28.42 13.50 7.32
N LEU A 130 29.13 13.09 6.26
CA LEU A 130 30.60 12.99 6.30
C LEU A 130 31.35 13.68 5.15
N VAL A 131 30.68 14.16 4.09
CA VAL A 131 31.36 14.92 3.03
C VAL A 131 31.57 16.37 3.50
N PRO A 132 32.82 16.85 3.64
CA PRO A 132 33.08 18.28 3.78
C PRO A 132 32.73 18.93 2.45
N ILE A 133 31.71 19.80 2.45
CA ILE A 133 31.37 20.63 1.28
C ILE A 133 32.60 21.53 1.02
N PRO A 134 33.29 21.40 -0.13
CA PRO A 134 34.30 22.38 -0.49
C PRO A 134 33.57 23.69 -0.81
N LEU A 135 33.91 24.75 -0.08
CA LEU A 135 33.52 26.13 -0.40
C LEU A 135 34.20 26.60 -1.68
#